data_AF-A0A364N424-F1
#
_entry.id   AF-A0A364N424-F1
#
_cell.length_a   1.000
_cell.length_b   1.000
_cell.length_c   1.000
_cell.angle_alpha   90.00
_cell.angle_beta   90.00
_cell.angle_gamma   90.00
#
_symmetry.space_group_name_H-M   'P 1'
#
loop_
_entity.id
_entity.type
_entity.pdbx_description
1 polymer ?
#
loop_
_entity_poly.entity_id
_entity_poly.type
_entity_poly.pdbx_seq_one_letter_code
_entity_poly.pdbx_strand_id
1 'polypeptide(L)'
;MTSPYNLTTEQGLRDYLTATRTENVSVKLLTGGTANYVYRATRQDGSTSIFKHAAPYLHSNKDFAFDPARMDYEAHVLEALSLKKITLDRDPSRENPGVHAVELLSYDQERKLLEIEDGGSRNLKEAYTDMELDIPDIGRKMGIWLSLQHTFFHGFLLALPDLDRSADKNNDIAVNIYRYSYNGLHTALEQFGHDPQLAHRVNEEFGSLLATDDETVCHGDFWPGNVLVRQQASRSAELTIVDWEMSGHETAQ
;
A
#
# COMPACT_ATOMS: atom_id res chain seq x y z
N MET A 1 19.74 14.09 -11.92
CA MET A 1 20.81 14.66 -11.07
C MET A 1 20.56 14.13 -9.66
N THR A 2 21.57 13.78 -8.87
CA THR A 2 21.33 13.33 -7.49
C THR A 2 20.70 14.47 -6.70
N SER A 3 19.49 14.25 -6.17
CA SER A 3 18.80 15.21 -5.30
C SER A 3 19.76 15.66 -4.19
N PRO A 4 19.89 16.97 -3.90
CA PRO A 4 20.77 17.46 -2.83
C PRO A 4 20.27 17.03 -1.44
N TYR A 5 19.04 16.53 -1.35
CA TYR A 5 18.40 16.11 -0.11
C TYR A 5 18.42 14.59 0.04
N ASN A 6 18.92 14.11 1.19
CA ASN A 6 18.90 12.70 1.52
C ASN A 6 17.55 12.29 2.16
N LEU A 7 16.60 11.87 1.33
CA LEU A 7 15.25 11.46 1.74
C LEU A 7 15.21 10.15 2.56
N THR A 8 16.35 9.51 2.82
CA THR A 8 16.48 8.38 3.75
C THR A 8 16.68 8.81 5.21
N THR A 9 16.59 10.12 5.49
CA THR A 9 16.74 10.69 6.83
C THR A 9 15.65 11.71 7.13
N GLU A 10 15.27 11.83 8.40
CA GLU A 10 14.33 12.87 8.87
C GLU A 10 14.81 14.29 8.51
N GLN A 11 16.10 14.55 8.71
CA GLN A 11 16.70 15.85 8.40
C GLN A 11 16.65 16.15 6.89
N GLY A 12 16.99 15.18 6.03
CA GLY A 12 16.96 15.40 4.60
C GLY A 12 15.56 15.62 4.05
N LEU A 13 14.53 14.92 4.58
CA LEU A 13 13.14 15.24 4.22
C LEU A 13 12.74 16.63 4.72
N ARG A 14 13.11 17.02 5.95
CA ARG A 14 12.82 18.36 6.48
C ARG A 14 13.46 19.47 5.62
N ASP A 15 14.72 19.29 5.22
CA ASP A 15 15.43 20.23 4.37
C ASP A 15 14.77 20.35 2.99
N TYR A 16 14.36 19.22 2.40
CA TYR A 16 13.61 19.19 1.14
C TYR A 16 12.29 19.96 1.25
N LEU A 17 11.48 19.70 2.28
CA LEU A 17 10.18 20.35 2.45
C LEU A 17 10.32 21.86 2.74
N THR A 18 11.31 22.24 3.54
CA THR A 18 11.61 23.64 3.81
C THR A 18 11.97 24.38 2.52
N ALA A 19 12.82 23.77 1.67
CA ALA A 19 13.29 24.39 0.44
C ALA A 19 12.26 24.41 -0.69
N THR A 20 11.39 23.39 -0.79
CA THR A 20 10.47 23.24 -1.92
C THR A 20 9.06 23.74 -1.64
N ARG A 21 8.62 23.71 -0.38
CA ARG A 21 7.25 24.08 0.01
C ARG A 21 7.19 25.30 0.93
N THR A 22 8.35 25.79 1.38
CA THR A 22 8.43 26.88 2.37
C THR A 22 7.67 26.52 3.67
N GLU A 23 7.58 25.22 3.96
CA GLU A 23 6.88 24.68 5.13
C GLU A 23 7.89 24.32 6.21
N ASN A 24 7.71 24.86 7.43
CA ASN A 24 8.46 24.42 8.60
C ASN A 24 7.67 23.32 9.32
N VAL A 25 8.11 22.08 9.15
CA VAL A 25 7.45 20.88 9.69
C VAL A 25 8.36 20.10 10.63
N SER A 26 7.76 19.51 11.66
CA SER A 26 8.39 18.44 12.43
C SER A 26 8.30 17.15 11.62
N VAL A 27 9.41 16.45 11.45
CA VAL A 27 9.48 15.19 10.70
C VAL A 27 9.94 14.10 11.65
N LYS A 28 9.21 12.97 11.67
CA LYS A 28 9.55 11.79 12.46
C LYS A 28 9.43 10.53 11.60
N LEU A 29 10.48 9.72 11.57
CA LEU A 29 10.47 8.40 10.94
C LEU A 29 9.54 7.46 11.71
N LEU A 30 8.67 6.77 10.98
CA LEU A 30 7.80 5.74 11.52
C LEU A 30 8.50 4.38 11.45
N THR A 31 8.24 3.55 12.46
CA THR A 31 8.77 2.19 12.57
C THR A 31 7.74 1.17 12.10
N GLY A 32 8.19 -0.01 11.66
CA GLY A 32 7.32 -1.16 11.35
C GLY A 32 7.29 -1.56 9.88
N GLY A 33 7.59 -0.64 8.96
CA GLY A 33 7.72 -0.92 7.53
C GLY A 33 9.10 -1.46 7.16
N THR A 34 9.15 -2.38 6.18
CA THR A 34 10.38 -3.06 5.74
C THR A 34 10.98 -2.47 4.46
N ALA A 35 10.14 -1.97 3.55
CA ALA A 35 10.57 -1.55 2.21
C ALA A 35 10.93 -0.06 2.13
N ASN A 36 10.09 0.82 2.66
CA ASN A 36 10.18 2.26 2.43
C ASN A 36 10.55 3.06 3.68
N TYR A 37 11.07 4.26 3.45
CA TYR A 37 11.23 5.26 4.50
C TYR A 37 9.91 6.03 4.64
N VAL A 38 9.22 5.83 5.75
CA VAL A 38 7.91 6.43 6.01
C VAL A 38 8.04 7.43 7.15
N TYR A 39 7.61 8.66 6.93
CA TYR A 39 7.70 9.74 7.90
C TYR A 39 6.34 10.33 8.18
N ARG A 40 6.08 10.66 9.44
CA ARG A 40 4.99 11.58 9.81
C ARG A 40 5.55 12.99 9.83
N ALA A 41 4.98 13.86 9.02
CA ALA A 41 5.20 15.30 9.07
C ALA A 41 4.09 15.96 9.89
N THR A 42 4.45 16.87 10.79
CA THR A 42 3.51 17.66 11.59
C THR A 42 3.74 19.14 11.31
N ARG A 43 2.69 19.81 10.84
CA ARG A 43 2.69 21.25 10.55
C ARG A 43 2.49 22.06 11.83
N GLN A 44 2.71 23.37 11.76
CA GLN A 44 2.58 24.28 12.91
C GLN A 44 1.15 24.35 13.47
N ASP A 45 0.14 24.12 12.63
CA ASP A 45 -1.27 24.04 13.04
C ASP A 45 -1.64 22.70 13.69
N GLY A 46 -0.68 21.77 13.79
CA GLY A 46 -0.87 20.42 14.34
C GLY A 46 -1.42 19.41 13.34
N SER A 47 -1.76 19.81 12.11
CA SER A 47 -2.16 18.86 11.07
C SER A 47 -0.99 17.96 10.67
N THR A 48 -1.31 16.73 10.26
CA THR A 48 -0.31 15.73 9.89
C THR A 48 -0.57 15.15 8.50
N SER A 49 0.52 14.80 7.83
CA SER A 49 0.53 13.98 6.61
C SER A 49 1.69 12.99 6.67
N ILE A 50 1.60 11.94 5.86
CA ILE A 50 2.62 10.90 5.78
C ILE A 50 3.41 11.09 4.51
N PHE A 51 4.74 11.08 4.62
CA PHE A 51 5.66 11.07 3.49
C PHE A 51 6.26 9.68 3.35
N LYS A 52 6.16 9.09 2.17
CA LYS A 52 6.68 7.75 1.88
C LYS A 52 7.69 7.83 0.73
N HIS A 53 8.91 7.39 0.99
CA HIS A 53 10.00 7.41 0.02
C HIS A 53 10.54 6.01 -0.26
N ALA A 54 10.62 5.66 -1.55
CA ALA A 54 11.28 4.45 -2.02
C ALA A 54 12.74 4.71 -2.42
N ALA A 55 13.66 4.12 -1.67
CA ALA A 55 15.05 3.94 -2.07
C ALA A 55 15.17 2.75 -3.04
N PRO A 56 16.28 2.63 -3.81
CA PRO A 56 16.54 1.50 -4.72
C PRO A 56 16.87 0.17 -4.00
N TYR A 57 16.50 0.07 -2.74
CA TYR A 57 16.72 -1.07 -1.84
C TYR A 57 15.67 -1.04 -0.72
N LEU A 58 15.54 -2.14 0.03
CA LEU A 58 14.68 -2.20 1.21
C LEU A 58 15.25 -1.35 2.35
N HIS A 59 14.41 -0.55 3.00
CA HIS A 59 14.76 0.18 4.23
C HIS A 59 15.38 -0.75 5.29
N SER A 60 14.82 -1.94 5.48
CA SER A 60 15.28 -2.94 6.45
C SER A 60 16.53 -3.71 6.04
N ASN A 61 16.84 -3.77 4.74
CA ASN A 61 18.01 -4.47 4.21
C ASN A 61 18.52 -3.78 2.93
N LYS A 62 19.56 -2.97 3.08
CA LYS A 62 20.11 -2.17 1.96
C LYS A 62 20.82 -3.02 0.90
N ASP A 63 21.18 -4.26 1.22
CA ASP A 63 21.79 -5.19 0.26
C ASP A 63 20.75 -5.82 -0.67
N PHE A 64 19.46 -5.74 -0.32
CA PHE A 64 18.37 -6.18 -1.17
C PHE A 64 17.95 -5.04 -2.09
N ALA A 65 18.32 -5.14 -3.37
CA ALA A 65 17.87 -4.20 -4.40
C ALA A 65 16.36 -4.29 -4.58
N PHE A 66 15.68 -3.14 -4.59
CA PHE A 66 14.24 -3.07 -4.77
C PHE A 66 13.86 -1.83 -5.57
N ASP A 67 13.15 -2.05 -6.68
CA ASP A 67 12.91 -1.01 -7.68
C ASP A 67 12.04 0.13 -7.10
N PRO A 68 12.51 1.40 -7.11
CA PRO A 68 11.73 2.55 -6.65
C PRO A 68 10.45 2.82 -7.45
N ALA A 69 10.32 2.29 -8.67
CA ALA A 69 9.13 2.45 -9.50
C ALA A 69 7.85 1.85 -8.85
N ARG A 70 7.98 1.07 -7.77
CA ARG A 70 6.84 0.66 -6.92
C ARG A 70 6.03 1.85 -6.37
N MET A 71 6.65 3.03 -6.20
CA MET A 71 5.91 4.26 -5.84
C MET A 71 5.08 4.81 -6.99
N ASP A 72 5.46 4.56 -8.25
CA ASP A 72 4.65 4.97 -9.40
C ASP A 72 3.36 4.15 -9.47
N TYR A 73 3.44 2.84 -9.20
CA TYR A 73 2.25 1.98 -9.11
C TYR A 73 1.34 2.40 -7.95
N GLU A 74 1.90 2.67 -6.77
CA GLU A 74 1.12 3.17 -5.63
C GLU A 74 0.44 4.50 -5.97
N ALA A 75 1.16 5.46 -6.57
CA ALA A 75 0.58 6.74 -6.99
C ALA A 75 -0.58 6.54 -7.97
N HIS A 76 -0.38 5.74 -9.03
CA HIS A 76 -1.36 5.50 -10.08
C HIS A 76 -2.67 4.88 -9.55
N VAL A 77 -2.54 3.89 -8.66
CA VAL A 77 -3.69 3.25 -8.03
C VAL A 77 -4.42 4.22 -7.09
N LEU A 78 -3.69 5.00 -6.28
CA LEU A 78 -4.29 5.98 -5.38
C LEU A 78 -4.97 7.15 -6.13
N GLU A 79 -4.43 7.58 -7.28
CA GLU A 79 -5.09 8.55 -8.16
C GLU A 79 -6.43 8.02 -8.67
N ALA A 80 -6.47 6.77 -9.16
CA ALA A 80 -7.69 6.13 -9.61
C ALA A 80 -8.74 6.01 -8.48
N LEU A 81 -8.30 5.65 -7.27
CA LEU A 81 -9.15 5.55 -6.08
C LEU A 81 -9.71 6.90 -5.63
N SER A 82 -8.93 7.97 -5.79
CA SER A 82 -9.38 9.33 -5.48
C SER A 82 -10.50 9.77 -6.43
N LEU A 83 -10.41 9.44 -7.71
CA LEU A 83 -11.48 9.66 -8.70
C LEU A 83 -12.73 8.82 -8.39
N LYS A 84 -12.56 7.58 -7.92
CA LYS A 84 -13.65 6.73 -7.46
C LYS A 84 -14.39 7.34 -6.28
N LYS A 85 -13.67 7.83 -5.26
CA LYS A 85 -14.26 8.48 -4.07
C LYS A 85 -15.17 9.64 -4.49
N ILE A 86 -14.70 10.50 -5.38
CA ILE A 86 -15.49 11.61 -5.96
C ILE A 86 -16.78 11.11 -6.65
N THR A 87 -16.74 9.92 -7.26
CA THR A 87 -17.88 9.34 -7.97
C THR A 87 -18.88 8.67 -7.03
N LEU A 88 -18.39 7.97 -5.99
CA LEU A 88 -19.23 7.26 -5.01
C LEU A 88 -19.86 8.18 -3.98
N ASP A 89 -19.19 9.26 -3.55
CA ASP A 89 -19.72 10.24 -2.60
C ASP A 89 -20.95 11.01 -3.14
N ARG A 90 -21.23 10.89 -4.45
CA ARG A 90 -22.40 11.48 -5.12
C ARG A 90 -23.65 10.62 -5.03
N ASP A 91 -23.57 9.40 -4.50
CA ASP A 91 -24.71 8.54 -4.26
C ASP A 91 -25.15 8.61 -2.78
N PRO A 92 -26.12 9.49 -2.43
CA PRO A 92 -26.59 9.65 -1.06
C PRO A 92 -27.35 8.42 -0.52
N SER A 93 -27.60 7.39 -1.34
CA SER A 93 -28.26 6.15 -0.92
C SER A 93 -27.31 5.09 -0.37
N ARG A 94 -25.99 5.27 -0.53
CA ARG A 94 -24.97 4.33 -0.06
C ARG A 94 -24.41 4.77 1.30
N GLU A 95 -24.61 3.94 2.32
CA GLU A 95 -23.91 4.09 3.59
C GLU A 95 -22.40 3.97 3.35
N ASN A 96 -21.63 4.98 3.75
CA ASN A 96 -20.17 4.87 3.78
C ASN A 96 -19.80 3.83 4.85
N PRO A 97 -19.15 2.71 4.50
CA PRO A 97 -18.79 1.68 5.46
C PRO A 97 -17.73 2.16 6.48
N GLY A 98 -17.22 3.39 6.36
CA GLY A 98 -16.13 3.89 7.20
C GLY A 98 -14.81 3.20 6.85
N VAL A 99 -14.65 2.79 5.58
CA VAL A 99 -13.43 2.18 5.05
C VAL A 99 -13.06 2.93 3.77
N HIS A 100 -11.83 3.42 3.69
CA HIS A 100 -11.31 4.09 2.50
C HIS A 100 -9.86 3.74 2.24
N ALA A 101 -9.43 3.85 0.99
CA ALA A 101 -8.01 3.88 0.67
C ALA A 101 -7.42 5.20 1.12
N VAL A 102 -6.16 5.19 1.57
CA VAL A 102 -5.43 6.40 1.94
C VAL A 102 -5.44 7.43 0.80
N GLU A 103 -5.70 8.69 1.13
CA GLU A 103 -5.75 9.75 0.10
C GLU A 103 -4.34 10.12 -0.36
N LEU A 104 -4.14 10.23 -1.69
CA LEU A 104 -2.93 10.80 -2.27
C LEU A 104 -3.04 12.32 -2.26
N LEU A 105 -2.11 12.99 -1.55
CA LEU A 105 -2.06 14.45 -1.46
C LEU A 105 -1.13 15.05 -2.50
N SER A 106 0.03 14.43 -2.72
CA SER A 106 0.96 14.81 -3.80
C SER A 106 1.96 13.70 -4.11
N TYR A 107 2.54 13.71 -5.31
CA TYR A 107 3.60 12.80 -5.71
C TYR A 107 4.74 13.52 -6.43
N ASP A 108 5.97 13.42 -5.90
CA ASP A 108 7.21 13.79 -6.61
C ASP A 108 7.79 12.53 -7.27
N GLN A 109 7.43 12.32 -8.53
CA GLN A 109 7.82 11.16 -9.33
C GLN A 109 9.35 11.06 -9.55
N GLU A 110 10.05 12.20 -9.66
CA GLU A 110 11.51 12.22 -9.84
C GLU A 110 12.21 11.65 -8.60
N ARG A 111 11.69 11.97 -7.41
CA ARG A 111 12.27 11.54 -6.12
C ARG A 111 11.61 10.31 -5.53
N LYS A 112 10.56 9.78 -6.16
CA LYS A 112 9.76 8.66 -5.65
C LYS A 112 9.31 8.95 -4.21
N LEU A 113 8.71 10.12 -4.02
CA LEU A 113 8.26 10.63 -2.73
C LEU A 113 6.77 10.93 -2.79
N LEU A 114 5.98 10.12 -2.11
CA LEU A 114 4.54 10.32 -1.92
C LEU A 114 4.29 11.17 -0.68
N GLU A 115 3.29 12.03 -0.75
CA GLU A 115 2.60 12.57 0.42
C GLU A 115 1.17 12.02 0.41
N ILE A 116 0.78 11.38 1.51
CA ILE A 116 -0.53 10.74 1.68
C ILE A 116 -1.17 11.16 3.01
N GLU A 117 -2.47 10.93 3.12
CA GLU A 117 -3.25 11.12 4.35
C GLU A 117 -2.62 10.39 5.56
N ASP A 118 -2.67 11.01 6.74
CA ASP A 118 -2.35 10.33 8.01
C ASP A 118 -3.58 9.54 8.51
N GLY A 119 -3.65 8.26 8.15
CA GLY A 119 -4.71 7.35 8.59
C GLY A 119 -4.67 7.01 10.08
N GLY A 120 -3.61 7.38 10.81
CA GLY A 120 -3.49 7.17 12.25
C GLY A 120 -2.21 6.44 12.65
N SER A 121 -2.14 6.04 13.92
CA SER A 121 -0.92 5.47 14.53
C SER A 121 -1.00 3.98 14.85
N ARG A 122 -2.18 3.37 14.70
CA ARG A 122 -2.44 1.97 15.10
C ARG A 122 -2.99 1.20 13.91
N ASN A 123 -2.38 0.07 13.60
CA ASN A 123 -2.88 -0.87 12.59
C ASN A 123 -3.82 -1.92 13.22
N LEU A 124 -4.60 -2.60 12.38
CA LEU A 124 -5.57 -3.61 12.82
C LEU A 124 -4.89 -4.82 13.46
N LYS A 125 -3.68 -5.19 13.03
CA LYS A 125 -2.89 -6.26 13.66
C LYS A 125 -2.63 -5.97 15.15
N GLU A 126 -2.20 -4.75 15.46
CA GLU A 126 -2.00 -4.29 16.84
C GLU A 126 -3.32 -4.09 17.58
N ALA A 127 -4.36 -3.67 16.87
CA ALA A 127 -5.65 -3.38 17.46
C ALA A 127 -6.50 -4.64 17.71
N TYR A 128 -6.21 -5.76 17.06
CA TYR A 128 -7.06 -6.96 17.05
C TYR A 128 -7.43 -7.52 18.42
N THR A 129 -6.60 -7.28 19.44
CA THR A 129 -6.83 -7.76 20.82
C THR A 129 -7.62 -6.77 21.69
N ASP A 130 -7.99 -5.61 21.13
CA ASP A 130 -8.79 -4.61 21.81
C ASP A 130 -10.25 -5.04 21.93
N MET A 131 -10.71 -5.21 23.17
CA MET A 131 -12.08 -5.63 23.45
C MET A 131 -13.13 -4.59 23.07
N GLU A 132 -12.73 -3.33 22.89
CA GLU A 132 -13.64 -2.26 22.47
C GLU A 132 -13.87 -2.24 20.95
N LEU A 133 -13.13 -3.04 20.18
CA LEU A 133 -13.35 -3.16 18.74
C LEU A 133 -14.45 -4.18 18.43
N ASP A 134 -15.42 -3.74 17.64
CA ASP A 134 -16.39 -4.62 17.00
C ASP A 134 -15.76 -5.29 15.77
N ILE A 135 -15.03 -6.38 16.01
CA ILE A 135 -14.36 -7.17 14.96
C ILE A 135 -15.37 -7.70 13.91
N PRO A 136 -16.56 -8.21 14.28
CA PRO A 136 -17.59 -8.55 13.30
C PRO A 136 -18.00 -7.39 12.39
N ASP A 137 -18.24 -6.18 12.92
CA ASP A 137 -18.57 -5.00 12.10
C ASP A 137 -17.39 -4.60 11.19
N ILE A 138 -16.16 -4.62 11.70
CA ILE A 138 -14.94 -4.38 10.90
C ILE A 138 -14.85 -5.37 9.73
N GLY A 139 -15.06 -6.67 9.99
CA GLY A 139 -15.05 -7.70 8.95
C GLY A 139 -16.12 -7.46 7.88
N ARG A 140 -17.35 -7.12 8.29
CA ARG A 140 -18.45 -6.78 7.38
C ARG A 140 -18.11 -5.57 6.51
N LYS A 141 -17.61 -4.50 7.11
CA LYS A 141 -17.22 -3.25 6.44
C LYS A 141 -16.10 -3.47 5.42
N MET A 142 -15.07 -4.22 5.79
CA MET A 142 -13.97 -4.59 4.88
C MET A 142 -14.47 -5.43 3.71
N GLY A 143 -15.34 -6.43 3.94
CA GLY A 143 -15.91 -7.25 2.88
C GLY A 143 -16.72 -6.44 1.86
N ILE A 144 -17.56 -5.50 2.33
CA ILE A 144 -18.29 -4.58 1.46
C ILE A 144 -17.32 -3.71 0.65
N TRP A 145 -16.31 -3.15 1.31
CA TRP A 145 -15.32 -2.29 0.66
C TRP A 145 -14.52 -3.06 -0.39
N LEU A 146 -14.03 -4.26 -0.10
CA LEU A 146 -13.30 -5.12 -1.04
C LEU A 146 -14.14 -5.44 -2.28
N SER A 147 -15.41 -5.83 -2.09
CA SER A 147 -16.32 -6.09 -3.21
C SER A 147 -16.49 -4.87 -4.12
N LEU A 148 -16.66 -3.68 -3.53
CA LEU A 148 -16.75 -2.43 -4.27
C LEU A 148 -15.44 -2.06 -4.96
N GLN A 149 -14.28 -2.40 -4.38
CA GLN A 149 -12.97 -2.17 -4.98
C GLN A 149 -12.75 -3.06 -6.19
N HIS A 150 -12.92 -4.37 -6.04
CA HIS A 150 -12.73 -5.33 -7.12
C HIS A 150 -13.66 -5.04 -8.30
N THR A 151 -14.91 -4.63 -8.03
CA THR A 151 -15.86 -4.22 -9.07
C THR A 151 -15.40 -2.96 -9.81
N PHE A 152 -14.81 -1.99 -9.11
CA PHE A 152 -14.34 -0.74 -9.72
C PHE A 152 -13.12 -0.96 -10.60
N PHE A 153 -12.20 -1.82 -10.18
CA PHE A 153 -10.96 -2.09 -10.90
C PHE A 153 -11.08 -3.15 -11.98
N HIS A 154 -12.26 -3.76 -12.16
CA HIS A 154 -12.48 -4.71 -13.24
C HIS A 154 -12.27 -4.04 -14.60
N GLY A 155 -11.30 -4.53 -15.37
CA GLY A 155 -10.87 -3.94 -16.65
C GLY A 155 -10.04 -2.65 -16.53
N PHE A 156 -9.58 -2.28 -15.34
CA PHE A 156 -8.65 -1.17 -15.14
C PHE A 156 -7.25 -1.51 -15.66
N LEU A 157 -6.61 -0.58 -16.36
CA LEU A 157 -5.25 -0.74 -16.86
C LEU A 157 -4.24 -0.27 -15.82
N LEU A 158 -3.53 -1.22 -15.21
CA LEU A 158 -2.49 -0.97 -14.21
C LEU A 158 -1.17 -0.48 -14.84
N ALA A 159 -0.94 -0.79 -16.11
CA ALA A 159 0.28 -0.44 -16.82
C ALA A 159 0.58 1.07 -16.73
N LEU A 160 1.84 1.40 -16.43
CA LEU A 160 2.33 2.75 -16.32
C LEU A 160 2.84 3.24 -17.70
N PRO A 161 2.24 4.27 -18.31
CA PRO A 161 2.56 4.67 -19.70
C PRO A 161 4.05 4.96 -19.97
N ASP A 162 4.77 5.45 -18.96
CA ASP A 162 6.19 5.83 -19.09
C ASP A 162 7.16 4.65 -18.89
N LEU A 163 6.71 3.55 -18.28
CA LEU A 163 7.53 2.40 -17.90
C LEU A 163 7.18 1.14 -18.70
N ASP A 164 5.90 0.98 -19.01
CA ASP A 164 5.35 -0.22 -19.61
C ASP A 164 5.15 -0.04 -21.11
N ARG A 165 5.79 -0.94 -21.88
CA ARG A 165 5.69 -0.96 -23.34
C ARG A 165 4.36 -1.53 -23.85
N SER A 166 3.61 -2.18 -22.96
CA SER A 166 2.34 -2.83 -23.25
C SER A 166 1.28 -2.33 -22.27
N ALA A 167 0.09 -2.01 -22.77
CA ALA A 167 -0.98 -1.41 -21.98
C ALA A 167 -1.67 -2.39 -21.02
N ASP A 168 -1.43 -3.69 -21.20
CA ASP A 168 -1.91 -4.82 -20.39
C ASP A 168 -0.87 -5.32 -19.38
N LYS A 169 0.25 -4.59 -19.23
CA LYS A 169 1.33 -5.02 -18.34
C LYS A 169 0.94 -4.91 -16.87
N ASN A 170 1.14 -6.01 -16.14
CA ASN A 170 0.98 -6.06 -14.68
C ASN A 170 2.18 -5.38 -13.98
N ASN A 171 2.09 -5.18 -12.67
CA ASN A 171 3.18 -4.69 -11.84
C ASN A 171 4.27 -5.76 -11.68
N ASP A 172 5.25 -5.77 -12.59
CA ASP A 172 6.37 -6.73 -12.57
C ASP A 172 7.11 -6.75 -11.22
N ILE A 173 7.14 -5.64 -10.49
CA ILE A 173 7.81 -5.57 -9.19
C ILE A 173 7.05 -6.46 -8.20
N ALA A 174 5.72 -6.33 -8.15
CA ALA A 174 4.87 -7.18 -7.33
C ALA A 174 4.97 -8.65 -7.73
N VAL A 175 4.81 -8.93 -9.03
CA VAL A 175 4.91 -10.30 -9.57
C VAL A 175 6.24 -10.95 -9.18
N ASN A 176 7.37 -10.27 -9.35
CA ASN A 176 8.69 -10.82 -9.02
C ASN A 176 8.86 -11.12 -7.52
N ILE A 177 8.38 -10.24 -6.64
CA ILE A 177 8.43 -10.44 -5.19
C ILE A 177 7.58 -11.64 -4.76
N TYR A 178 6.36 -11.77 -5.26
CA TYR A 178 5.50 -12.91 -4.90
C TYR A 178 6.00 -14.22 -5.54
N ARG A 179 6.49 -14.19 -6.78
CA ARG A 179 7.14 -15.34 -7.42
C ARG A 179 8.32 -15.86 -6.61
N TYR A 180 9.12 -14.99 -5.99
CA TYR A 180 10.19 -15.42 -5.09
C TYR A 180 9.64 -16.28 -3.93
N SER A 181 8.56 -15.84 -3.30
CA SER A 181 7.91 -16.55 -2.19
C SER A 181 7.36 -17.91 -2.63
N TYR A 182 6.66 -17.97 -3.76
CA TYR A 182 6.15 -19.24 -4.31
C TYR A 182 7.27 -20.21 -4.71
N ASN A 183 8.34 -19.71 -5.33
CA ASN A 183 9.50 -20.52 -5.69
C ASN A 183 10.20 -21.10 -4.45
N GLY A 184 10.31 -20.32 -3.37
CA GLY A 184 10.95 -20.72 -2.12
C GLY A 184 10.09 -21.58 -1.18
N LEU A 185 8.78 -21.70 -1.43
CA LEU A 185 7.84 -22.37 -0.53
C LEU A 185 8.23 -23.83 -0.22
N HIS A 186 8.81 -24.54 -1.19
CA HIS A 186 9.25 -25.93 -1.00
C HIS A 186 10.37 -26.05 0.05
N THR A 187 11.32 -25.11 0.05
CA THR A 187 12.40 -25.04 1.03
C THR A 187 11.84 -24.77 2.44
N ALA A 188 10.85 -23.86 2.54
CA ALA A 188 10.21 -23.57 3.82
C ALA A 188 9.46 -24.79 4.37
N LEU A 189 8.64 -25.46 3.55
CA LEU A 189 7.92 -26.66 3.98
C LEU A 189 8.88 -27.78 4.41
N GLU A 190 9.94 -28.03 3.65
CA GLU A 190 10.97 -29.02 4.01
C GLU A 190 11.64 -28.68 5.35
N GLN A 191 12.04 -27.42 5.55
CA GLN A 191 12.67 -26.95 6.79
C GLN A 191 11.79 -27.20 8.03
N PHE A 192 10.47 -27.10 7.90
CA PHE A 192 9.53 -27.33 9.00
C PHE A 192 8.96 -28.76 9.04
N GLY A 193 9.50 -29.70 8.25
CA GLY A 193 9.12 -31.11 8.28
C GLY A 193 7.78 -31.41 7.59
N HIS A 194 7.37 -30.57 6.63
CA HIS A 194 6.17 -30.74 5.82
C HIS A 194 6.50 -31.23 4.40
N ASP A 195 5.46 -31.61 3.63
CA ASP A 195 5.60 -32.14 2.27
C ASP A 195 5.99 -31.05 1.26
N PRO A 196 7.22 -31.08 0.68
CA PRO A 196 7.62 -30.12 -0.35
C PRO A 196 6.84 -30.31 -1.66
N GLN A 197 6.24 -31.48 -1.93
CA GLN A 197 5.44 -31.69 -3.13
C GLN A 197 4.14 -30.86 -3.10
N LEU A 198 3.59 -30.62 -1.91
CA LEU A 198 2.48 -29.67 -1.75
C LEU A 198 2.89 -28.26 -2.22
N ALA A 199 4.10 -27.83 -1.87
CA ALA A 199 4.64 -26.53 -2.28
C ALA A 199 4.72 -26.39 -3.81
N HIS A 200 5.19 -27.45 -4.48
CA HIS A 200 5.30 -27.46 -5.93
C HIS A 200 3.93 -27.35 -6.59
N ARG A 201 2.93 -28.08 -6.08
CA ARG A 201 1.55 -27.97 -6.57
C ARG A 201 0.98 -26.56 -6.35
N VAL A 202 1.18 -25.98 -5.16
CA VAL A 202 0.74 -24.61 -4.86
C VAL A 202 1.41 -23.58 -5.78
N ASN A 203 2.71 -23.70 -6.05
CA ASN A 203 3.42 -22.80 -6.96
C ASN A 203 2.98 -22.99 -8.42
N GLU A 204 2.75 -24.23 -8.85
CA GLU A 204 2.25 -24.53 -10.19
C GLU A 204 0.84 -23.98 -10.41
N GLU A 205 -0.05 -24.16 -9.43
CA GLU A 205 -1.45 -23.76 -9.51
C GLU A 205 -1.64 -22.25 -9.30
N PHE A 206 -1.13 -21.69 -8.21
CA PHE A 206 -1.40 -20.29 -7.83
C PHE A 206 -0.26 -19.35 -8.17
N GLY A 207 0.99 -19.79 -8.02
CA GLY A 207 2.12 -18.94 -8.34
C GLY A 207 2.17 -18.59 -9.82
N SER A 208 1.74 -19.49 -10.71
CA SER A 208 1.74 -19.24 -12.16
C SER A 208 0.75 -18.15 -12.57
N LEU A 209 -0.36 -18.01 -11.83
CA LEU A 209 -1.41 -17.02 -12.09
C LEU A 209 -0.91 -15.59 -11.93
N LEU A 210 0.03 -15.32 -11.02
CA LEU A 210 0.58 -13.97 -10.80
C LEU A 210 1.03 -13.24 -12.09
N ALA A 211 1.48 -13.99 -13.10
CA ALA A 211 1.97 -13.42 -14.35
C ALA A 211 0.89 -13.27 -15.44
N THR A 212 -0.24 -13.96 -15.31
CA THR A 212 -1.23 -14.11 -16.40
C THR A 212 -2.63 -13.68 -16.01
N ASP A 213 -2.90 -13.54 -14.73
CA ASP A 213 -4.20 -13.16 -14.21
C ASP A 213 -4.47 -11.68 -14.46
N ASP A 214 -5.68 -11.39 -14.92
CA ASP A 214 -6.10 -10.06 -15.40
C ASP A 214 -7.51 -9.66 -14.93
N GLU A 215 -8.09 -10.37 -13.95
CA GLU A 215 -9.49 -10.17 -13.56
C GLU A 215 -9.74 -8.76 -12.99
N THR A 216 -8.99 -8.35 -11.97
CA THR A 216 -9.11 -7.02 -11.37
C THR A 216 -7.81 -6.60 -10.68
N VAL A 217 -7.65 -5.30 -10.45
CA VAL A 217 -6.53 -4.80 -9.63
C VAL A 217 -6.85 -5.04 -8.15
N CYS A 218 -6.02 -5.87 -7.53
CA CYS A 218 -5.99 -6.11 -6.11
C CYS A 218 -4.91 -5.25 -5.44
N HIS A 219 -5.00 -5.10 -4.11
CA HIS A 219 -3.99 -4.38 -3.32
C HIS A 219 -2.61 -5.06 -3.31
N GLY A 220 -2.57 -6.39 -3.55
CA GLY A 220 -1.36 -7.23 -3.52
C GLY A 220 -0.85 -7.55 -2.12
N ASP A 221 -0.80 -6.58 -1.21
CA ASP A 221 -0.38 -6.77 0.18
C ASP A 221 -1.49 -6.47 1.21
N PHE A 222 -2.67 -7.08 1.04
CA PHE A 222 -3.82 -6.82 1.92
C PHE A 222 -3.82 -7.69 3.17
N TRP A 223 -3.25 -7.19 4.26
CA TRP A 223 -3.23 -7.85 5.56
C TRP A 223 -3.47 -6.85 6.71
N PRO A 224 -3.80 -7.29 7.93
CA PRO A 224 -4.16 -6.38 9.03
C PRO A 224 -3.08 -5.35 9.42
N GLY A 225 -1.82 -5.53 9.01
CA GLY A 225 -0.77 -4.52 9.18
C GLY A 225 -0.96 -3.27 8.32
N ASN A 226 -1.63 -3.40 7.18
CA ASN A 226 -1.88 -2.34 6.20
C ASN A 226 -3.29 -1.73 6.33
N VAL A 227 -3.98 -2.02 7.43
CA VAL A 227 -5.28 -1.43 7.78
C VAL A 227 -5.10 -0.56 9.02
N LEU A 228 -5.11 0.76 8.86
CA LEU A 228 -5.06 1.69 9.99
C LEU A 228 -6.44 1.84 10.61
N VAL A 229 -6.50 1.84 11.95
CA VAL A 229 -7.75 1.87 12.72
C VAL A 229 -7.81 3.17 13.51
N ARG A 230 -8.88 3.94 13.28
CA ARG A 230 -9.23 5.11 14.08
C ARG A 230 -10.56 4.86 14.78
N GLN A 231 -10.50 4.70 16.10
CA GLN A 231 -11.68 4.57 16.93
C GLN A 231 -11.89 5.86 17.72
N GLN A 232 -13.04 6.50 17.51
CA GLN A 232 -13.51 7.57 18.38
C GLN A 232 -14.46 6.98 19.42
N ALA A 233 -14.43 7.48 20.65
CA ALA A 233 -15.31 7.00 21.71
C ALA A 233 -16.77 7.01 21.23
N SER A 234 -17.50 5.90 21.43
CA SER A 234 -18.90 5.69 21.02
C SER A 234 -19.20 5.66 19.51
N ARG A 235 -18.19 5.62 18.63
CA ARG A 235 -18.37 5.47 17.19
C ARG A 235 -17.76 4.15 16.70
N SER A 236 -18.34 3.60 15.62
CA SER A 236 -17.72 2.48 14.92
C SER A 236 -16.37 2.93 14.32
N ALA A 237 -15.42 2.00 14.24
CA ALA A 237 -14.08 2.28 13.76
C ALA A 237 -14.09 2.76 12.29
N GLU A 238 -13.26 3.77 12.03
CA GLU A 238 -12.88 4.19 10.68
C GLU A 238 -11.58 3.47 10.30
N LEU A 239 -11.54 2.95 9.08
CA LEU A 239 -10.45 2.13 8.56
C LEU A 239 -9.82 2.81 7.34
N THR A 240 -8.50 2.95 7.35
CA THR A 240 -7.74 3.46 6.20
C THR A 240 -6.81 2.37 5.67
N ILE A 241 -6.96 2.04 4.39
CA ILE A 241 -6.15 1.02 3.71
C ILE A 241 -4.94 1.70 3.06
N VAL A 242 -3.73 1.31 3.48
CA VAL A 242 -2.44 1.91 3.09
C VAL A 242 -1.55 0.89 2.38
N ASP A 243 -0.47 1.35 1.77
CA ASP A 243 0.61 0.51 1.22
C ASP A 243 0.25 -0.23 -0.09
N TRP A 244 -0.17 0.54 -1.10
CA TRP A 244 -0.65 0.01 -2.39
C TRP A 244 0.47 -0.28 -3.40
N GLU A 245 1.74 -0.28 -2.98
CA GLU A 245 2.90 -0.42 -3.88
C GLU A 245 3.00 -1.79 -4.56
N MET A 246 2.32 -2.79 -3.99
CA MET A 246 2.25 -4.16 -4.48
C MET A 246 1.01 -4.45 -5.30
N SER A 247 0.21 -3.42 -5.62
CA SER A 247 -1.01 -3.61 -6.41
C SER A 247 -0.70 -4.30 -7.73
N GLY A 248 -1.55 -5.26 -8.09
CA GLY A 248 -1.37 -6.15 -9.23
C GLY A 248 -2.71 -6.66 -9.74
N HIS A 249 -2.75 -7.08 -11.00
CA HIS A 249 -3.88 -7.85 -11.51
C HIS A 249 -3.85 -9.27 -10.94
N GLU A 250 -4.95 -9.67 -10.30
CA GLU A 250 -5.12 -10.96 -9.63
C GLU A 250 -6.62 -11.36 -9.59
N THR A 251 -6.89 -12.65 -9.40
CA THR A 251 -8.24 -13.22 -9.24
C THR A 251 -8.85 -12.74 -7.93
N ALA A 252 -10.06 -12.20 -7.99
CA ALA A 252 -10.83 -11.81 -6.83
C ALA A 252 -11.75 -12.96 -6.35
N GLN A 253 -11.19 -13.94 -5.64
CA GLN A 253 -11.98 -15.05 -5.04
C GLN A 253 -12.70 -14.66 -3.74
#